data_AF-A0AAV7NKJ2-F1
#
_entry.id   AF-A0AAV7NKJ2-F1
#
_cell.length_a   1.000
_cell.length_b   1.000
_cell.length_c   1.000
_cell.angle_alpha   90.00
_cell.angle_beta   90.00
_cell.angle_gamma   90.00
#
_symmetry.space_group_name_H-M   'P 1'
#
loop_
_entity.id
_entity.type
_entity.pdbx_description
1 polymer ?
#
loop_
_entity_poly.entity_id
_entity_poly.type
_entity_poly.pdbx_seq_one_letter_code
_entity_poly.pdbx_strand_id
1 'polypeptide(L)'
;MGHSHGPQQTGAADISDIAWMVILGDGIHNFTNGLAIGAAFSQGIPSGLSTSIAVFCHELPHELGDFAVLLQAGMPVRRVLIFSLLSAFLGYLGMLVGNTVSQSSSKVTPWIFAGTAGIFLHVALVDMLPDMLQRDPAGKGKTKIFFLHNFGFLLGTALMLCIALFEDGLQFLIVDLLALRSSFASI
;
A
#
# COMPACT_ATOMS: atom_id res chain seq x y z
N MET A 1 16.21 -21.78 49.41
CA MET A 1 16.10 -22.77 48.32
C MET A 1 15.82 -22.02 47.04
N GLY A 2 16.67 -22.23 46.04
CA GLY A 2 16.93 -21.31 44.93
C GLY A 2 15.84 -21.21 43.87
N HIS A 3 15.85 -20.04 43.23
CA HIS A 3 15.12 -19.68 42.02
C HIS A 3 15.64 -20.45 40.80
N SER A 4 14.73 -20.92 39.95
CA SER A 4 15.02 -21.19 38.54
C SER A 4 13.77 -20.88 37.71
N HIS A 5 13.66 -19.63 37.28
CA HIS A 5 12.87 -19.28 36.11
C HIS A 5 13.76 -19.58 34.90
N GLY A 6 13.40 -20.62 34.16
CA GLY A 6 14.04 -20.93 32.88
C GLY A 6 13.86 -19.79 31.89
N PRO A 7 14.79 -19.61 30.93
CA PRO A 7 14.70 -18.55 29.95
C PRO A 7 13.46 -18.76 29.08
N GLN A 8 12.56 -17.79 29.13
CA GLN A 8 11.39 -17.66 28.29
C GLN A 8 11.84 -17.56 26.82
N GLN A 9 11.69 -18.64 26.06
CA GLN A 9 11.91 -18.67 24.60
C GLN A 9 10.83 -17.79 23.93
N THR A 10 11.06 -16.48 23.83
CA THR A 10 10.09 -15.50 23.29
C THR A 10 10.59 -14.78 22.02
N GLY A 11 11.72 -15.18 21.44
CA GLY A 11 12.36 -14.39 20.37
C GLY A 11 12.08 -14.84 18.93
N ALA A 12 11.75 -16.11 18.66
CA ALA A 12 11.75 -16.64 17.29
C ALA A 12 10.35 -16.78 16.67
N ALA A 13 9.32 -17.06 17.48
CA ALA A 13 7.95 -17.26 17.00
C ALA A 13 7.23 -15.94 16.70
N ASP A 14 7.40 -14.93 17.57
CA ASP A 14 6.77 -13.60 17.39
C ASP A 14 7.27 -12.90 16.11
N ILE A 15 8.57 -12.99 15.86
CA ILE A 15 9.20 -12.37 14.69
C ILE A 15 8.77 -13.06 13.38
N SER A 16 8.55 -14.38 13.40
CA SER A 16 8.05 -15.09 12.22
C SER A 16 6.59 -14.77 11.92
N ASP A 17 5.77 -14.55 12.93
CA ASP A 17 4.34 -14.27 12.75
C ASP A 17 4.13 -12.86 12.18
N ILE A 18 4.88 -11.86 12.67
CA ILE A 18 4.88 -10.49 12.11
C ILE A 18 5.35 -10.51 10.65
N ALA A 19 6.38 -11.29 10.32
CA ALA A 19 6.89 -11.37 8.94
C ALA A 19 5.86 -11.97 7.97
N TRP A 20 5.10 -12.99 8.38
CA TRP A 20 4.04 -13.57 7.56
C TRP A 20 2.85 -12.64 7.39
N MET A 21 2.50 -11.90 8.45
CA MET A 21 1.46 -10.87 8.41
C MET A 21 1.81 -9.79 7.38
N VAL A 22 3.03 -9.24 7.44
CA VAL A 22 3.53 -8.24 6.48
C VAL A 22 3.48 -8.75 5.05
N ILE A 23 3.94 -9.98 4.78
CA ILE A 23 3.95 -10.55 3.41
C ILE A 23 2.53 -10.74 2.86
N LEU A 24 1.60 -11.23 3.68
CA LEU A 24 0.22 -11.45 3.26
C LEU A 24 -0.52 -10.12 3.07
N GLY A 25 -0.30 -9.17 3.98
CA GLY A 25 -0.81 -7.81 3.90
C GLY A 25 -0.37 -7.12 2.61
N ASP A 26 0.94 -7.14 2.34
CA ASP A 26 1.54 -6.59 1.12
C ASP A 26 0.95 -7.21 -0.15
N GLY A 27 0.84 -8.55 -0.21
CA GLY A 27 0.26 -9.22 -1.38
C GLY A 27 -1.21 -8.83 -1.65
N ILE A 28 -2.02 -8.68 -0.60
CA ILE A 28 -3.42 -8.25 -0.71
C ILE A 28 -3.51 -6.76 -1.09
N HIS A 29 -2.63 -5.93 -0.52
CA HIS A 29 -2.53 -4.51 -0.82
C HIS A 29 -2.20 -4.29 -2.29
N ASN A 30 -1.16 -4.97 -2.79
CA ASN A 30 -0.69 -4.85 -4.15
C ASN A 30 -1.75 -5.36 -5.17
N PHE A 31 -2.42 -6.48 -4.87
CA PHE A 31 -3.58 -6.96 -5.66
C PHE A 31 -4.67 -5.88 -5.79
N THR A 32 -4.97 -5.23 -4.67
CA THR A 32 -6.04 -4.25 -4.57
C THR A 32 -5.68 -2.93 -5.27
N ASN A 33 -4.42 -2.50 -5.16
CA ASN A 33 -3.82 -1.43 -5.97
C ASN A 33 -3.95 -1.72 -7.46
N GLY A 34 -3.62 -2.95 -7.86
CA GLY A 34 -3.82 -3.47 -9.19
C GLY A 34 -5.26 -3.31 -9.67
N LEU A 35 -6.24 -3.78 -8.89
CA LEU A 35 -7.66 -3.66 -9.21
C LEU A 35 -8.09 -2.21 -9.50
N ALA A 36 -7.64 -1.26 -8.66
CA ALA A 36 -7.93 0.16 -8.83
C ALA A 36 -7.33 0.72 -10.13
N ILE A 37 -6.06 0.39 -10.42
CA ILE A 37 -5.39 0.77 -11.67
C ILE A 37 -6.15 0.21 -12.89
N GLY A 38 -6.51 -1.08 -12.85
CA GLY A 38 -7.25 -1.73 -13.92
C GLY A 38 -8.63 -1.09 -14.15
N ALA A 39 -9.35 -0.79 -13.08
CA ALA A 39 -10.63 -0.10 -13.14
C ALA A 39 -10.48 1.33 -13.72
N ALA A 40 -9.43 2.07 -13.36
CA ALA A 40 -9.16 3.38 -13.91
C ALA A 40 -8.81 3.34 -15.41
N PHE A 41 -8.00 2.38 -15.85
CA PHE A 41 -7.71 2.18 -17.28
C PHE A 41 -8.95 1.85 -18.10
N SER A 42 -9.94 1.19 -17.52
CA SER A 42 -11.22 0.93 -18.20
C SER A 42 -12.02 2.22 -18.48
N GLN A 43 -11.80 3.29 -17.71
CA GLN A 43 -12.44 4.59 -17.90
C GLN A 43 -11.68 5.47 -18.90
N GLY A 44 -10.38 5.23 -19.07
CA GLY A 44 -9.57 5.89 -20.10
C GLY A 44 -8.08 5.90 -19.76
N ILE A 45 -7.25 6.10 -20.79
CA ILE A 45 -5.78 6.17 -20.64
C ILE A 45 -5.35 7.27 -19.66
N PRO A 46 -5.89 8.51 -19.68
CA PRO A 46 -5.50 9.55 -18.73
C PRO A 46 -5.78 9.18 -17.27
N SER A 47 -6.96 8.60 -16.99
CA SER A 47 -7.36 8.17 -15.64
C SER A 47 -6.49 7.00 -15.14
N GLY A 48 -6.25 6.00 -16.00
CA GLY A 48 -5.38 4.87 -15.70
C GLY A 48 -3.94 5.29 -15.40
N LEU A 49 -3.39 6.22 -16.19
CA LEU A 49 -2.03 6.73 -15.97
C LEU A 49 -1.94 7.56 -14.68
N SER A 50 -2.91 8.44 -14.42
CA SER A 50 -2.98 9.22 -13.18
C SER A 50 -3.02 8.31 -11.95
N THR A 51 -3.91 7.31 -11.97
CA THR A 51 -4.07 6.34 -10.88
C THR A 51 -2.80 5.52 -10.67
N SER A 52 -2.14 5.08 -11.75
CA SER A 52 -0.89 4.32 -11.66
C SER A 52 0.23 5.14 -11.01
N ILE A 53 0.35 6.42 -11.36
CA ILE A 53 1.34 7.33 -10.74
C ILE A 53 1.00 7.54 -9.27
N ALA A 54 -0.27 7.78 -8.94
CA ALA A 54 -0.72 7.98 -7.56
C ALA A 54 -0.44 6.75 -6.69
N VAL A 55 -0.69 5.53 -7.21
CA VAL A 55 -0.34 4.26 -6.55
C VAL A 55 1.16 4.12 -6.38
N PHE A 56 1.93 4.31 -7.45
CA PHE A 56 3.38 4.22 -7.40
C PHE A 56 4.01 5.14 -6.34
N CYS A 57 3.48 6.36 -6.20
CA CYS A 57 3.98 7.32 -5.21
C CYS A 57 3.82 6.88 -3.76
N HIS A 58 2.83 6.04 -3.44
CA HIS A 58 2.63 5.55 -2.07
C HIS A 58 3.08 4.10 -1.85
N GLU A 59 3.18 3.31 -2.92
CA GLU A 59 3.69 1.95 -2.86
C GLU A 59 5.21 1.93 -2.64
N LEU A 60 5.95 2.85 -3.27
CA LEU A 60 7.41 2.89 -3.14
C LEU A 60 7.87 3.08 -1.68
N PRO A 61 7.31 4.03 -0.90
CA PRO A 61 7.58 4.11 0.54
C PRO A 61 7.11 2.89 1.34
N HIS A 62 5.98 2.28 0.95
CA HIS A 62 5.40 1.12 1.62
C HIS A 62 6.30 -0.11 1.50
N GLU A 63 6.68 -0.48 0.27
CA GLU A 63 7.55 -1.63 -0.02
C GLU A 63 8.93 -1.46 0.66
N LEU A 64 9.49 -0.25 0.70
CA LEU A 64 10.74 0.02 1.42
C LEU A 64 10.60 -0.16 2.93
N GLY A 65 9.43 0.18 3.48
CA GLY A 65 9.09 -0.07 4.89
C GLY A 65 9.03 -1.56 5.19
N ASP A 66 8.27 -2.32 4.41
CA ASP A 66 8.13 -3.77 4.56
C ASP A 66 9.45 -4.49 4.38
N PHE A 67 10.25 -4.07 3.40
CA PHE A 67 11.61 -4.57 3.22
C PHE A 67 12.47 -4.36 4.47
N ALA A 68 12.39 -3.18 5.10
CA ALA A 68 13.12 -2.88 6.33
C ALA A 68 12.62 -3.70 7.53
N VAL A 69 11.31 -3.95 7.65
CA VAL A 69 10.72 -4.78 8.71
C VAL A 69 11.12 -6.25 8.54
N LEU A 70 11.03 -6.80 7.32
CA LEU A 70 11.38 -8.19 7.03
C LEU A 70 12.87 -8.47 7.22
N LEU A 71 13.74 -7.51 6.91
CA LEU A 71 15.17 -7.62 7.23
C LEU A 71 15.45 -7.58 8.73
N GLN A 72 14.76 -6.71 9.48
CA GLN A 72 14.84 -6.68 10.95
C GLN A 72 14.32 -7.98 11.57
N ALA A 73 13.33 -8.62 10.93
CA ALA A 73 12.82 -9.94 11.29
C ALA A 73 13.79 -11.11 10.98
N GLY A 74 14.97 -10.82 10.42
CA GLY A 74 15.99 -11.82 10.13
C GLY A 74 15.76 -12.60 8.83
N MET A 75 14.84 -12.14 7.96
CA MET A 75 14.62 -12.76 6.66
C MET A 75 15.80 -12.46 5.71
N PRO A 76 16.36 -13.46 5.01
CA PRO A 76 17.41 -13.19 4.04
C PRO A 76 16.86 -12.36 2.88
N VAL A 77 17.64 -11.37 2.41
CA VAL A 77 17.29 -10.44 1.31
C VAL A 77 16.69 -11.16 0.09
N ARG A 78 17.21 -12.34 -0.27
CA ARG A 78 16.70 -13.14 -1.39
C ARG A 78 15.23 -13.54 -1.22
N ARG A 79 14.80 -13.90 0.00
CA ARG A 79 13.40 -14.26 0.27
C ARG A 79 12.51 -13.03 0.23
N VAL A 80 12.94 -11.93 0.83
CA VAL A 80 12.21 -10.65 0.79
C VAL A 80 11.94 -10.25 -0.66
N LEU A 81 12.96 -10.26 -1.52
CA LEU A 81 12.81 -9.95 -2.95
C LEU A 81 11.85 -10.91 -3.69
N ILE A 82 11.87 -12.21 -3.37
CA ILE A 82 10.94 -13.18 -3.98
C ILE A 82 9.49 -12.87 -3.57
N PHE A 83 9.27 -12.53 -2.29
CA PHE A 83 7.93 -12.16 -1.82
C PHE A 83 7.45 -10.84 -2.42
N SER A 84 8.30 -9.81 -2.51
CA SER A 84 7.96 -8.56 -3.20
C SER A 84 7.64 -8.79 -4.69
N LEU A 85 8.37 -9.67 -5.37
CA LEU A 85 8.04 -10.05 -6.76
C LEU A 85 6.71 -10.79 -6.86
N LEU A 86 6.39 -11.65 -5.90
CA LEU A 86 5.12 -12.37 -5.86
C LEU A 86 3.95 -11.42 -5.59
N SER A 87 4.15 -10.46 -4.69
CA SER A 87 3.22 -9.36 -4.40
C SER A 87 2.98 -8.49 -5.64
N ALA A 88 4.04 -8.07 -6.34
CA ALA A 88 3.92 -7.33 -7.60
C ALA A 88 3.16 -8.13 -8.68
N PHE A 89 3.35 -9.45 -8.74
CA PHE A 89 2.58 -10.32 -9.63
C PHE A 89 1.09 -10.37 -9.26
N LEU A 90 0.75 -10.39 -7.97
CA LEU A 90 -0.62 -10.25 -7.51
C LEU A 90 -1.22 -8.90 -7.94
N GLY A 91 -0.47 -7.81 -7.84
CA GLY A 91 -0.91 -6.50 -8.35
C GLY A 91 -1.18 -6.50 -9.85
N TYR A 92 -0.33 -7.14 -10.64
CA TYR A 92 -0.57 -7.30 -12.08
C TYR A 92 -1.85 -8.11 -12.38
N LEU A 93 -2.10 -9.20 -11.64
CA LEU A 93 -3.34 -9.96 -11.75
C LEU A 93 -4.57 -9.12 -11.35
N GLY A 94 -4.46 -8.35 -10.28
CA GLY A 94 -5.49 -7.40 -9.85
C GLY A 94 -5.84 -6.42 -10.95
N MET A 95 -4.85 -5.86 -11.64
CA MET A 95 -5.07 -4.96 -12.78
C MET A 95 -5.85 -5.62 -13.93
N LEU A 96 -5.50 -6.86 -14.30
CA LEU A 96 -6.24 -7.58 -15.34
C LEU A 96 -7.70 -7.83 -14.93
N VAL A 97 -7.91 -8.24 -13.68
CA VAL A 97 -9.27 -8.47 -13.14
C VAL A 97 -10.04 -7.14 -13.09
N GLY A 98 -9.44 -6.07 -12.57
CA GLY A 98 -10.10 -4.78 -12.41
C GLY A 98 -10.53 -4.17 -13.74
N ASN A 99 -9.68 -4.30 -14.77
CA ASN A 99 -9.99 -3.85 -16.12
C ASN A 99 -11.11 -4.70 -16.77
N THR A 100 -11.01 -6.03 -16.72
CA THR A 100 -12.02 -6.91 -17.35
C THR A 100 -13.40 -6.82 -16.67
N VAL A 101 -13.42 -6.74 -15.34
CA VAL A 101 -14.65 -6.59 -14.56
C VAL A 101 -15.30 -5.22 -14.79
N SER A 102 -14.51 -4.13 -14.79
CA SER A 102 -15.06 -2.80 -15.03
C SER A 102 -15.58 -2.61 -16.46
N GLN A 103 -14.97 -3.24 -17.47
CA GLN A 103 -15.48 -3.24 -18.85
C GLN A 103 -16.82 -3.98 -18.98
N SER A 104 -17.07 -4.99 -18.14
CA SER A 104 -18.28 -5.81 -18.20
C SER A 104 -19.51 -5.13 -17.58
N SER A 105 -19.32 -4.19 -16.64
CA SER A 105 -20.40 -3.36 -16.10
C SER A 105 -19.85 -2.12 -15.39
N SER A 106 -20.20 -0.94 -15.90
CA SER A 106 -19.85 0.36 -15.30
C SER A 106 -20.38 0.54 -13.87
N LYS A 107 -21.40 -0.24 -13.46
CA LYS A 107 -21.94 -0.24 -12.09
C LYS A 107 -21.05 -0.96 -11.08
N VAL A 108 -20.07 -1.75 -11.51
CA VAL A 108 -19.21 -2.57 -10.62
C VAL A 108 -17.99 -1.79 -10.15
N THR A 109 -17.54 -0.80 -10.92
CA THR A 109 -16.39 0.06 -10.60
C THR A 109 -16.48 0.71 -9.21
N PRO A 110 -17.60 1.30 -8.76
CA PRO A 110 -17.73 1.83 -7.39
C PRO A 110 -17.62 0.76 -6.30
N TRP A 111 -18.07 -0.47 -6.57
CA TRP A 111 -17.97 -1.59 -5.63
C TRP A 111 -16.53 -2.10 -5.51
N ILE A 112 -15.77 -2.09 -6.61
CA ILE A 112 -14.34 -2.38 -6.59
C ILE A 112 -13.63 -1.34 -5.71
N PHE A 113 -13.88 -0.06 -5.92
CA PHE A 113 -13.28 1.00 -5.09
C PHE A 113 -13.69 0.91 -3.61
N ALA A 114 -14.95 0.58 -3.31
CA ALA A 114 -15.40 0.37 -1.93
C ALA A 114 -14.71 -0.84 -1.28
N GLY A 115 -14.55 -1.94 -2.01
CA GLY A 115 -13.79 -3.11 -1.57
C GLY A 115 -12.32 -2.77 -1.33
N THR A 116 -11.70 -2.02 -2.25
CA THR A 116 -10.33 -1.55 -2.14
C THR A 116 -10.11 -0.69 -0.91
N ALA A 117 -10.98 0.29 -0.68
CA ALA A 117 -10.92 1.14 0.51
C ALA A 117 -11.09 0.34 1.81
N GLY A 118 -11.96 -0.67 1.83
CA GLY A 118 -12.15 -1.57 2.96
C GLY A 118 -10.91 -2.39 3.28
N ILE A 119 -10.21 -2.90 2.26
CA ILE A 119 -8.96 -3.63 2.43
C ILE A 119 -7.84 -2.74 2.94
N PHE A 120 -7.71 -1.51 2.43
CA PHE A 120 -6.73 -0.56 2.98
C PHE A 120 -6.99 -0.24 4.45
N LEU A 121 -8.26 -0.09 4.85
CA LEU A 121 -8.61 0.07 6.24
C LEU A 121 -8.24 -1.16 7.07
N HIS A 122 -8.44 -2.37 6.53
CA HIS A 122 -8.08 -3.63 7.20
C HIS A 122 -6.56 -3.77 7.38
N VAL A 123 -5.78 -3.58 6.32
CA VAL A 123 -4.30 -3.59 6.33
C VAL A 123 -3.77 -2.54 7.31
N ALA A 124 -4.31 -1.33 7.30
CA ALA A 124 -3.92 -0.28 8.25
C ALA A 124 -4.22 -0.66 9.71
N LEU A 125 -5.30 -1.39 9.98
CA LEU A 125 -5.67 -1.80 11.34
C LEU A 125 -4.98 -3.08 11.80
N VAL A 126 -4.66 -4.01 10.90
CA VAL A 126 -4.09 -5.31 11.25
C VAL A 126 -2.57 -5.30 11.14
N ASP A 127 -1.99 -4.62 10.16
CA ASP A 127 -0.55 -4.70 9.92
C ASP A 127 0.19 -3.56 10.63
N MET A 128 -0.33 -2.33 10.55
CA MET A 128 0.31 -1.16 11.17
C MET A 128 0.01 -1.00 12.66
N LEU A 129 -1.23 -1.25 13.10
CA LEU A 129 -1.65 -0.99 14.49
C LEU A 129 -0.92 -1.87 15.53
N PRO A 130 -0.72 -3.19 15.32
CA PRO A 130 -0.01 -4.03 16.31
C PRO A 130 1.46 -3.65 16.42
N ASP A 131 2.11 -3.31 15.30
CA ASP A 131 3.51 -2.90 15.25
C ASP A 131 3.73 -1.56 16.01
N MET A 132 2.73 -0.69 16.03
CA MET A 132 2.70 0.52 16.86
C MET A 132 2.51 0.23 18.35
N LEU A 133 1.71 -0.78 18.70
CA LEU A 133 1.37 -1.13 20.08
C LEU A 133 2.45 -2.00 20.76
N GLN A 134 3.16 -2.83 19.99
CA GLN A 134 4.19 -3.74 20.51
C GLN A 134 5.57 -3.09 20.66
N ARG A 135 5.80 -1.91 20.06
CA ARG A 135 7.02 -1.11 20.27
C ARG A 135 7.01 -0.51 21.67
N ASP A 136 7.31 -1.32 22.69
CA ASP A 136 7.39 -0.89 24.09
C ASP A 136 8.58 0.07 24.27
N PRO A 137 8.36 1.40 24.40
CA PRO A 137 9.44 2.34 24.62
C PRO A 137 9.66 2.33 26.13
N ALA A 138 10.58 1.47 26.58
CA ALA A 138 11.14 1.56 27.92
C ALA A 138 11.81 2.94 28.11
N GLY A 139 11.03 3.93 28.56
CA GLY A 139 11.52 5.22 29.05
C GLY A 139 11.25 6.46 28.18
N LYS A 140 10.49 7.40 28.74
CA LYS A 140 10.47 8.87 28.48
C LYS A 140 10.03 9.40 27.09
N GLY A 141 9.56 8.58 26.15
CA GLY A 141 9.13 9.03 24.82
C GLY A 141 7.64 8.94 24.45
N LYS A 142 6.80 8.30 25.27
CA LYS A 142 5.42 7.86 24.91
C LYS A 142 4.55 8.95 24.28
N THR A 143 4.55 10.15 24.86
CA THR A 143 3.70 11.26 24.38
C THR A 143 4.21 11.85 23.07
N LYS A 144 5.54 11.98 22.88
CA LYS A 144 6.12 12.54 21.65
C LYS A 144 5.94 11.60 20.46
N ILE A 145 6.14 10.30 20.67
CA ILE A 145 5.93 9.27 19.63
C ILE A 145 4.45 9.22 19.24
N PHE A 146 3.53 9.29 20.22
CA PHE A 146 2.10 9.36 19.97
C PHE A 146 1.70 10.60 19.13
N PHE A 147 2.17 11.80 19.50
CA PHE A 147 1.88 13.02 18.74
C PHE A 147 2.51 13.00 17.35
N LEU A 148 3.73 12.50 17.21
CA LEU A 148 4.41 12.40 15.91
C LEU A 148 3.70 11.40 14.99
N HIS A 149 3.16 10.31 15.56
CA HIS A 149 2.41 9.33 14.80
C HIS A 149 1.04 9.86 14.35
N ASN A 150 0.28 10.49 15.25
CA ASN A 150 -0.98 11.13 14.89
C ASN A 150 -0.76 12.24 13.86
N PHE A 151 0.34 12.99 13.96
CA PHE A 151 0.71 13.98 12.96
C PHE A 151 1.06 13.34 11.61
N GLY A 152 1.83 12.25 11.59
CA GLY A 152 2.14 11.49 10.38
C GLY A 152 0.89 10.92 9.70
N PHE A 153 -0.03 10.34 10.49
CA PHE A 153 -1.30 9.83 9.97
C PHE A 153 -2.20 10.95 9.42
N LEU A 154 -2.30 12.08 10.12
CA LEU A 154 -3.03 13.26 9.62
C LEU A 154 -2.39 13.80 8.35
N LEU A 155 -1.07 13.88 8.30
CA LEU A 155 -0.33 14.38 7.14
C LEU A 155 -0.50 13.45 5.94
N GLY A 156 -0.41 12.12 6.14
CA GLY A 156 -0.64 11.13 5.09
C GLY A 156 -2.08 11.17 4.58
N THR A 157 -3.06 11.27 5.49
CA THR A 157 -4.47 11.44 5.13
C THR A 157 -4.70 12.74 4.37
N ALA A 158 -4.09 13.85 4.79
CA ALA A 158 -4.17 15.13 4.11
C ALA A 158 -3.49 15.10 2.74
N LEU A 159 -2.36 14.41 2.59
CA LEU A 159 -1.68 14.21 1.32
C LEU A 159 -2.56 13.40 0.34
N MET A 160 -3.13 12.28 0.80
CA MET A 160 -4.06 11.49 -0.01
C MET A 160 -5.31 12.26 -0.40
N LEU A 161 -5.87 13.06 0.53
CA LEU A 161 -7.00 13.93 0.26
C LEU A 161 -6.63 15.03 -0.74
N CYS A 162 -5.44 15.63 -0.62
CA CYS A 162 -4.95 16.58 -1.61
C CYS A 162 -4.79 15.92 -2.98
N ILE A 163 -4.18 14.75 -3.08
CA ILE A 163 -4.04 14.03 -4.35
C ILE A 163 -5.41 13.75 -4.97
N ALA A 164 -6.39 13.31 -4.17
CA ALA A 164 -7.77 13.08 -4.62
C ALA A 164 -8.47 14.37 -5.07
N LEU A 165 -8.28 15.49 -4.37
CA LEU A 165 -8.86 16.78 -4.75
C LEU A 165 -8.19 17.42 -5.98
N PHE A 166 -6.90 17.12 -6.20
CA PHE A 166 -6.16 17.57 -7.37
C PHE A 166 -6.22 16.60 -8.54
N GLU A 167 -6.93 15.47 -8.42
CA GLU A 167 -7.09 14.48 -9.49
C GLU A 167 -7.70 15.10 -10.75
N ASP A 168 -8.69 16.00 -10.59
CA ASP A 168 -9.30 16.74 -11.70
C ASP A 168 -8.28 17.64 -12.44
N GLY A 169 -7.34 18.24 -11.69
CA GLY A 169 -6.26 19.07 -12.25
C GLY A 169 -5.18 18.24 -12.96
N LEU A 170 -4.90 17.05 -12.45
CA LEU A 170 -3.97 16.09 -13.05
C LEU A 170 -4.53 15.48 -14.34
N GLN A 171 -5.83 15.17 -14.35
CA GLN A 171 -6.55 14.75 -15.56
C GLN A 171 -6.55 15.88 -16.61
N PHE A 172 -6.79 17.13 -16.22
CA PHE A 172 -6.74 18.28 -17.11
C PHE A 172 -5.34 18.47 -17.75
N LEU A 173 -4.27 18.42 -16.95
CA LEU A 173 -2.89 18.55 -17.43
C LEU A 173 -2.48 17.42 -18.40
N ILE A 174 -2.90 16.18 -18.11
CA ILE A 174 -2.59 15.01 -18.97
C ILE A 174 -3.37 15.07 -20.28
N VAL A 175 -4.64 15.50 -20.26
CA VAL A 175 -5.45 15.70 -21.46
C VAL A 175 -4.86 16.81 -22.33
N ASP A 176 -4.44 17.93 -21.75
CA ASP A 176 -3.77 19.01 -22.49
C ASP A 176 -2.42 18.57 -23.08
N LEU A 177 -1.62 17.77 -22.38
CA LEU A 177 -0.38 17.22 -22.92
C LEU A 177 -0.61 16.24 -24.08
N LEU A 178 -1.65 15.39 -23.99
CA LEU A 178 -2.05 14.49 -25.07
C LEU A 178 -2.62 15.27 -26.27
N ALA A 179 -3.38 16.33 -26.02
CA ALA A 179 -3.87 17.24 -27.05
C ALA A 179 -2.70 17.95 -27.76
N LEU A 180 -1.73 18.47 -27.02
CA LEU A 180 -0.49 19.04 -27.58
C LEU A 180 0.28 18.00 -28.41
N ARG A 181 0.45 16.78 -27.90
CA ARG A 181 1.11 15.69 -28.65
C ARG A 181 0.38 15.35 -29.94
N SER A 182 -0.96 15.32 -29.93
CA SER A 182 -1.76 15.06 -31.13
C SER A 182 -1.68 16.20 -32.16
N SER A 183 -1.57 17.45 -31.68
CA SER A 183 -1.44 18.63 -32.52
C SER A 183 -0.05 18.72 -33.17
N PHE A 184 1.01 18.36 -32.44
CA PHE A 184 2.37 18.23 -32.98
C PHE A 184 2.57 17.02 -33.90
N ALA A 185 1.79 15.94 -33.75
CA ALA A 185 1.83 14.78 -34.64
C ALA A 185 1.06 14.99 -35.97
N SER A 186 0.27 16.07 -36.07
CA SER A 186 -0.50 16.46 -37.26
C SER A 186 0.16 17.53 -38.13
N ILE A 187 1.35 18.00 -37.74
CA ILE A 187 2.23 18.94 -38.48
C ILE A 187 3.44 18.16 -38.99
#